data_AF-A0A822ZD69-F1
#
_entry.id   AF-A0A822ZD69-F1
#
_cell.length_a   1.000
_cell.length_b   1.000
_cell.length_c   1.000
_cell.angle_alpha   90.00
_cell.angle_beta   90.00
_cell.angle_gamma   90.00
#
_symmetry.space_group_name_H-M   'P 1'
#
loop_
_entity.id
_entity.type
_entity.pdbx_description
1 polymer ?
#
loop_
_entity_poly.entity_id
_entity_poly.type
_entity_poly.pdbx_seq_one_letter_code
_entity_poly.pdbx_strand_id
1 'polypeptide(L)'
;MTMNISFVGTPFSFSYYNSLTVNGCGRIALVDTGDHHGSLTGCVTACLLNDIDNNGTKKVDCFGVGCCQAMIPSSMQILNINITRSGNGSAKEKCVNTFLNSKSYRGRVPWGDNDLLRLLRDGSYGTMELMWGIEHKTFKCGVNSKLHPAGWKWNNICV
;
A
#
# COMPACT_ATOMS: atom_id res chain seq x y z
N MET A 1 8.80 10.24 -8.69
CA MET A 1 9.17 8.80 -8.69
C MET A 1 7.92 8.01 -8.98
N THR A 2 7.98 7.02 -9.86
CA THR A 2 6.85 6.16 -10.20
C THR A 2 7.19 4.70 -9.91
N MET A 3 6.25 3.95 -9.37
CA MET A 3 6.33 2.51 -9.16
C MET A 3 5.08 1.86 -9.77
N ASN A 4 5.26 0.70 -10.40
CA ASN A 4 4.16 -0.12 -10.90
C ASN A 4 4.33 -1.54 -10.36
N ILE A 5 3.25 -2.09 -9.82
CA ILE A 5 3.16 -3.48 -9.39
C ILE A 5 1.96 -4.09 -10.09
N SER A 6 2.16 -5.23 -10.75
CA SER A 6 1.12 -5.93 -11.50
C SER A 6 1.13 -7.42 -11.19
N PHE A 7 -0.05 -7.95 -10.87
CA PHE A 7 -0.32 -9.37 -10.72
C PHE A 7 -1.18 -9.92 -11.87
N VAL A 8 -1.33 -9.15 -12.95
CA VAL A 8 -2.14 -9.54 -14.11
C VAL A 8 -1.66 -10.88 -14.67
N GLY A 9 -2.60 -11.79 -14.89
CA GLY A 9 -2.32 -13.14 -15.36
C GLY A 9 -1.92 -14.12 -14.24
N THR A 10 -1.90 -13.69 -12.98
CA THR A 10 -1.72 -14.56 -11.82
C THR A 10 -3.04 -14.65 -11.03
N PRO A 11 -3.21 -15.65 -10.14
CA PRO A 11 -4.39 -15.72 -9.28
C PRO A 11 -4.34 -14.72 -8.11
N PHE A 12 -3.36 -13.82 -8.05
CA PHE A 12 -3.15 -12.93 -6.91
C PHE A 12 -3.71 -11.52 -7.15
N SER A 13 -4.17 -10.90 -6.06
CA SER A 13 -4.62 -9.51 -6.02
C SER A 13 -4.26 -8.88 -4.67
N PHE A 14 -4.25 -7.56 -4.58
CA PHE A 14 -4.00 -6.88 -3.30
C PHE A 14 -5.14 -7.14 -2.31
N SER A 15 -4.76 -7.57 -1.10
CA SER A 15 -5.69 -7.70 0.02
C SER A 15 -6.25 -6.35 0.45
N TYR A 16 -7.48 -6.35 0.98
CA TYR A 16 -8.05 -5.20 1.68
C TYR A 16 -7.15 -4.74 2.83
N TYR A 17 -6.25 -5.56 3.37
CA TYR A 17 -5.42 -5.16 4.51
C TYR A 17 -4.19 -4.34 4.14
N ASN A 18 -3.95 -4.01 2.86
CA ASN A 18 -2.79 -3.20 2.48
C ASN A 18 -3.02 -1.69 2.64
N SER A 19 -1.96 -0.98 3.03
CA SER A 19 -1.83 0.47 3.00
C SER A 19 -0.48 0.87 2.40
N LEU A 20 -0.46 2.02 1.72
CA LEU A 20 0.77 2.70 1.34
C LEU A 20 1.15 3.67 2.45
N THR A 21 2.39 3.62 2.89
CA THR A 21 2.96 4.59 3.85
C THR A 21 4.05 5.40 3.16
N VAL A 22 3.96 6.72 3.27
CA VAL A 22 5.00 7.66 2.86
C VAL A 22 5.57 8.28 4.12
N ASN A 23 6.83 7.99 4.44
CA ASN A 23 7.52 8.60 5.56
C ASN A 23 8.56 9.60 5.05
N GLY A 24 8.51 10.80 5.62
CA GLY A 24 9.23 11.97 5.14
C GLY A 24 8.28 13.08 4.73
N CYS A 25 8.86 14.16 4.22
CA CYS A 25 8.20 15.46 4.19
C CYS A 25 8.00 16.03 2.79
N GLY A 26 6.91 16.76 2.57
CA GLY A 26 6.67 17.53 1.35
C GLY A 26 6.48 16.63 0.13
N ARG A 27 5.63 15.60 0.24
CA ARG A 27 5.34 14.67 -0.86
C ARG A 27 3.85 14.45 -1.04
N ILE A 28 3.45 14.20 -2.29
CA ILE A 28 2.13 13.72 -2.66
C ILE A 28 2.33 12.32 -3.21
N ALA A 29 1.67 11.32 -2.64
CA ALA A 29 1.57 9.99 -3.21
C ALA A 29 0.17 9.79 -3.79
N LEU A 30 0.12 9.50 -5.08
CA LEU A 30 -1.08 9.10 -5.79
C LEU A 30 -0.98 7.62 -6.11
N VAL A 31 -2.09 6.91 -5.96
CA VAL A 31 -2.24 5.50 -6.26
C VAL A 31 -3.41 5.36 -7.22
N ASP A 32 -3.12 4.82 -8.40
CA ASP A 32 -4.10 4.49 -9.42
C ASP A 32 -4.09 2.98 -9.62
N THR A 33 -5.27 2.36 -9.56
CA THR A 33 -5.41 0.91 -9.66
C THR A 33 -5.54 0.40 -11.08
N GLY A 34 -5.54 1.26 -12.12
CA GLY A 34 -5.44 0.87 -13.54
C GLY A 34 -6.61 0.03 -14.11
N ASP A 35 -7.49 -0.48 -13.27
CA ASP A 35 -8.60 -1.37 -13.62
C ASP A 35 -9.82 -0.56 -14.14
N HIS A 36 -10.81 -1.22 -14.75
CA HIS A 36 -11.95 -0.61 -15.46
C HIS A 36 -12.84 0.36 -14.64
N HIS A 37 -12.62 0.47 -13.31
CA HIS A 37 -13.30 1.40 -12.41
C HIS A 37 -12.37 2.43 -11.75
N GLY A 38 -11.10 2.52 -12.19
CA GLY A 38 -10.13 3.57 -11.86
C GLY A 38 -10.27 4.18 -10.48
N SER A 39 -9.89 3.46 -9.41
CA SER A 39 -9.88 4.05 -8.08
C SER A 39 -8.59 4.83 -7.87
N LEU A 40 -8.72 6.16 -7.86
CA LEU A 40 -7.63 7.06 -7.48
C LEU A 40 -7.70 7.31 -5.97
N THR A 41 -6.63 6.97 -5.27
CA THR A 41 -6.43 7.25 -3.84
C THR A 41 -5.05 7.85 -3.62
N GLY A 42 -4.77 8.34 -2.43
CA GLY A 42 -3.48 8.96 -2.16
C GLY A 42 -3.38 9.60 -0.80
N CYS A 43 -2.22 10.16 -0.52
CA CYS A 43 -1.99 10.97 0.67
C CYS A 43 -0.92 12.04 0.42
N VAL A 44 -0.91 13.07 1.26
CA VAL A 44 0.07 14.16 1.21
C VAL A 44 0.78 14.27 2.56
N THR A 45 2.09 14.55 2.52
CA THR A 45 2.89 14.91 3.69
C THR A 45 3.26 16.38 3.65
N ALA A 46 3.03 17.08 4.75
CA ALA A 46 3.40 18.45 5.01
C ALA A 46 4.60 18.53 5.96
N CYS A 47 5.28 19.68 5.92
CA CYS A 47 6.43 19.98 6.77
C CYS A 47 6.07 20.97 7.86
N LEU A 48 6.52 20.72 9.09
CA LEU A 48 6.52 21.74 10.13
C LEU A 48 7.68 22.70 9.87
N LEU A 49 7.44 23.99 10.08
CA LEU A 49 8.40 25.08 9.84
C LEU A 49 9.66 24.96 10.71
N ASN A 50 9.54 24.31 11.87
CA ASN A 50 10.64 23.92 12.70
C ASN A 50 10.77 22.41 12.56
N ASP A 51 11.72 21.96 11.76
CA ASP A 51 12.25 20.60 11.86
C ASP A 51 12.64 20.42 13.33
N ILE A 52 11.77 19.81 14.15
CA ILE A 52 12.11 19.44 15.52
C ILE A 52 13.17 18.36 15.36
N ASP A 53 14.42 18.83 15.40
CA ASP A 53 15.57 18.04 15.70
C ASP A 53 15.25 17.15 16.91
N ASN A 54 15.29 15.85 16.66
CA ASN A 54 16.03 14.91 17.50
C ASN A 54 15.83 15.03 19.03
N ASN A 55 14.63 14.86 19.60
CA ASN A 55 14.58 14.40 21.00
C ASN A 55 13.24 13.82 21.52
N GLY A 56 12.47 13.12 20.71
CA GLY A 56 11.27 12.51 21.26
C GLY A 56 10.70 11.45 20.38
N THR A 57 10.88 10.21 20.81
CA THR A 57 10.02 9.06 20.50
C THR A 57 8.56 9.41 20.83
N LYS A 58 7.95 10.27 20.02
CA LYS A 58 6.50 10.35 19.93
C LYS A 58 6.15 9.47 18.74
N LYS A 59 5.48 8.36 19.01
CA LYS A 59 4.56 7.77 18.05
C LYS A 59 3.57 8.89 17.69
N VAL A 60 3.95 9.74 16.74
CA VAL A 60 3.00 10.68 16.15
C VAL A 60 2.21 9.83 15.18
N ASP A 61 0.90 9.78 15.41
CA ASP A 61 0.04 9.10 14.47
C ASP A 61 0.30 9.62 13.05
N CYS A 62 0.43 8.69 12.10
CA CYS A 62 0.87 8.99 10.75
C CYS A 62 -0.19 9.68 9.90
N PHE A 63 -0.47 10.95 10.22
CA PHE A 63 -1.54 11.75 9.64
C PHE A 63 -1.02 13.07 9.08
N GLY A 64 -0.39 13.00 7.90
CA GLY A 64 -0.17 14.15 7.03
C GLY A 64 1.00 15.05 7.38
N VAL A 65 1.63 14.93 8.55
CA VAL A 65 2.82 15.72 8.94
C VAL A 65 4.03 14.81 9.07
N GLY A 66 4.99 14.96 8.16
CA GLY A 66 6.19 14.14 8.02
C GLY A 66 5.98 12.63 7.82
N CYS A 67 4.75 12.13 7.85
CA CYS A 67 4.38 10.90 7.19
C CYS A 67 2.88 10.90 6.86
N CYS A 68 2.46 10.08 5.91
CA CYS A 68 1.05 9.88 5.58
C CYS A 68 0.80 8.44 5.14
N GLN A 69 -0.46 8.02 5.21
CA GLN A 69 -0.88 6.70 4.77
C GLN A 69 -2.08 6.80 3.84
N ALA A 70 -2.05 6.02 2.76
CA ALA A 70 -3.16 5.87 1.83
C ALA A 70 -3.69 4.44 1.89
N MET A 71 -5.01 4.29 1.89
CA MET A 71 -5.66 2.98 1.79
C MET A 71 -5.54 2.48 0.36
N ILE A 72 -5.08 1.23 0.19
CA ILE A 72 -5.10 0.58 -1.12
C ILE A 72 -6.49 0.00 -1.37
N PRO A 73 -7.08 0.20 -2.57
CA PRO A 73 -8.35 -0.43 -2.93
C PRO A 73 -8.17 -1.96 -3.01
N SER A 74 -9.13 -2.71 -2.48
CA SER A 74 -9.06 -4.17 -2.45
C SER A 74 -9.31 -4.79 -3.81
N SER A 75 -8.82 -6.02 -4.01
CA SER A 75 -9.14 -6.86 -5.17
C SER A 75 -8.66 -6.32 -6.52
N MET A 76 -7.74 -5.36 -6.49
CA MET A 76 -7.07 -4.84 -7.68
C MET A 76 -5.84 -5.70 -7.96
N GLN A 77 -5.49 -5.88 -9.24
CA GLN A 77 -4.26 -6.58 -9.63
C GLN A 77 -3.16 -5.62 -10.04
N ILE A 78 -3.50 -4.36 -10.31
CA ILE A 78 -2.57 -3.32 -10.72
C ILE A 78 -2.51 -2.24 -9.65
N LEU A 79 -1.31 -1.75 -9.39
CA LEU A 79 -1.05 -0.61 -8.53
C LEU A 79 0.00 0.29 -9.18
N ASN A 80 -0.42 1.46 -9.63
CA ASN A 80 0.43 2.53 -10.11
C ASN A 80 0.60 3.55 -8.99
N ILE A 81 1.82 3.69 -8.46
CA ILE A 81 2.14 4.67 -7.43
C ILE A 81 2.95 5.80 -8.06
N ASN A 82 2.51 7.04 -7.90
CA ASN A 82 3.25 8.23 -8.29
C ASN A 82 3.53 9.12 -7.07
N ILE A 83 4.80 9.32 -6.78
CA ILE A 83 5.28 10.17 -5.69
C ILE A 83 5.87 11.44 -6.29
N THR A 84 5.26 12.58 -5.97
CA THR A 84 5.66 13.90 -6.44
C THR A 84 5.95 14.82 -5.25
N ARG A 85 6.67 15.91 -5.52
CA ARG A 85 6.96 16.93 -4.50
C ARG A 85 5.70 17.75 -4.22
N SER A 86 5.43 18.03 -2.95
CA SER A 86 4.40 18.98 -2.53
C SER A 86 5.01 20.36 -2.33
N GLY A 87 4.65 21.34 -3.16
CA GLY A 87 5.02 22.76 -3.02
C GLY A 87 6.45 23.15 -3.43
N ASN A 88 6.72 24.46 -3.36
CA ASN A 88 7.97 25.10 -3.82
C ASN A 88 9.01 25.36 -2.70
N GLY A 89 8.73 24.91 -1.47
CA GLY A 89 9.54 25.29 -0.30
C GLY A 89 10.96 24.71 -0.33
N SER A 90 11.93 25.48 0.19
CA SER A 90 13.35 25.13 0.33
C SER A 90 13.65 24.13 1.45
N ALA A 91 12.67 23.29 1.84
CA ALA A 91 12.89 22.25 2.83
C ALA A 91 14.03 21.37 2.36
N LYS A 92 15.11 21.30 3.15
CA LYS A 92 16.29 20.44 2.88
C LYS A 92 15.76 19.10 2.43
N GLU A 93 16.27 18.63 1.31
CA GLU A 93 15.79 17.43 0.65
C GLU A 93 16.11 16.20 1.51
N LYS A 94 15.29 15.95 2.54
CA LYS A 94 15.37 14.76 3.36
C LYS A 94 14.88 13.57 2.53
N CYS A 95 15.51 12.42 2.75
CA CYS A 95 15.09 11.16 2.16
C CYS A 95 13.60 10.92 2.47
N VAL A 96 12.89 10.38 1.48
CA VAL A 96 11.50 9.96 1.64
C VAL A 96 11.47 8.48 1.40
N ASN A 97 10.97 7.75 2.40
CA ASN A 97 10.77 6.32 2.32
C ASN A 97 9.31 6.05 1.97
N THR A 98 9.07 5.13 1.06
CA THR A 98 7.71 4.72 0.68
C THR A 98 7.64 3.22 0.60
N PHE A 99 6.64 2.64 1.26
CA PHE A 99 6.49 1.20 1.37
C PHE A 99 5.02 0.80 1.56
N LEU A 100 4.70 -0.41 1.11
CA LEU A 100 3.41 -1.05 1.35
C LEU A 100 3.48 -1.86 2.65
N ASN A 101 2.42 -1.81 3.44
CA ASN A 101 2.32 -2.50 4.71
C ASN A 101 0.88 -2.87 5.06
N SER A 102 0.72 -3.66 6.12
CA SER A 102 -0.61 -3.92 6.68
C SER A 102 -1.22 -2.66 7.31
N LYS A 103 -2.53 -2.48 7.14
CA LYS A 103 -3.34 -1.45 7.80
C LYS A 103 -3.30 -1.56 9.32
N SER A 104 -2.88 -2.70 9.89
CA SER A 104 -2.66 -2.86 11.34
C SER A 104 -1.57 -1.92 11.88
N TYR A 105 -0.68 -1.44 11.01
CA TYR A 105 0.35 -0.46 11.30
C TYR A 105 -0.09 0.99 11.04
N ARG A 106 -1.39 1.23 10.82
CA ARG A 106 -1.92 2.58 10.75
C ARG A 106 -1.58 3.37 12.00
N GLY A 107 -1.09 4.60 11.83
CA GLY A 107 -0.70 5.46 12.95
C GLY A 107 0.60 5.07 13.66
N ARG A 108 1.18 3.88 13.40
CA ARG A 108 2.39 3.40 14.07
C ARG A 108 3.54 3.37 13.09
N VAL A 109 4.16 4.51 12.83
CA VAL A 109 5.36 4.60 11.99
C VAL A 109 6.36 5.48 12.71
N PRO A 110 7.53 4.95 13.15
CA PRO A 110 8.57 5.76 13.75
C PRO A 110 9.00 6.90 12.82
N TRP A 111 9.13 8.10 13.37
CA TRP A 111 9.58 9.27 12.64
C TRP A 111 11.11 9.33 12.71
N GLY A 112 11.79 9.36 11.56
CA GLY A 112 13.26 9.42 11.47
C GLY A 112 13.87 8.24 10.72
N ASP A 113 14.95 8.52 9.99
CA ASP A 113 15.48 7.62 8.95
C ASP A 113 16.11 6.33 9.50
N ASN A 114 16.70 6.37 10.71
CA ASN A 114 17.52 5.25 11.22
C ASN A 114 16.70 4.10 11.82
N ASP A 115 15.56 4.38 12.44
CA ASP A 115 14.73 3.34 13.07
C ASP A 115 13.90 2.59 12.03
N LEU A 116 13.36 3.32 11.04
CA LEU A 116 12.57 2.73 9.97
C LEU A 116 13.33 1.77 9.09
N LEU A 117 14.58 2.08 8.71
CA LEU A 117 15.37 1.19 7.86
C LEU A 117 15.66 -0.14 8.55
N ARG A 118 15.89 -0.14 9.86
CA ARG A 118 16.06 -1.37 10.66
C ARG A 118 14.76 -2.17 10.69
N LEU A 119 13.64 -1.50 10.97
CA LEU A 119 12.33 -2.12 11.05
C LEU A 119 11.83 -2.70 9.71
N LEU A 120 12.18 -2.07 8.59
CA LEU A 120 11.92 -2.60 7.26
C LEU A 120 12.79 -3.83 6.97
N ARG A 121 14.08 -3.78 7.33
CA ARG A 121 15.01 -4.91 7.15
C ARG A 121 14.61 -6.15 7.96
N ASP A 122 14.11 -5.94 9.17
CA ASP A 122 13.65 -7.01 10.06
C ASP A 122 12.24 -7.52 9.68
N GLY A 123 11.64 -7.01 8.60
CA GLY A 123 10.32 -7.40 8.12
C GLY A 123 9.17 -6.97 9.04
N SER A 124 9.42 -6.12 10.04
CA SER A 124 8.45 -5.76 11.08
C SER A 124 7.31 -4.87 10.58
N TYR A 125 7.51 -4.18 9.45
CA TYR A 125 6.56 -3.22 8.86
C TYR A 125 6.33 -3.40 7.36
N GLY A 126 7.01 -4.36 6.71
CA GLY A 126 7.14 -4.43 5.25
C GLY A 126 6.42 -5.58 4.56
N THR A 127 5.37 -6.14 5.17
CA THR A 127 4.63 -7.25 4.56
C THR A 127 3.42 -6.74 3.78
N MET A 128 3.44 -7.01 2.48
CA MET A 128 2.27 -6.92 1.61
C MET A 128 1.44 -8.20 1.77
N GLU A 129 0.14 -8.04 1.92
CA GLU A 129 -0.79 -9.16 1.99
C GLU A 129 -1.49 -9.35 0.65
N LEU A 130 -1.43 -10.56 0.09
CA LEU A 130 -2.10 -10.90 -1.16
C LEU A 130 -3.32 -11.75 -0.88
N MET A 131 -4.41 -11.44 -1.57
CA MET A 131 -5.54 -12.35 -1.73
C MET A 131 -5.28 -13.20 -2.97
N TRP A 132 -5.69 -14.46 -2.95
CA TRP A 132 -5.62 -15.34 -4.11
C TRP A 132 -7.02 -15.86 -4.48
N GLY A 133 -7.26 -16.02 -5.77
CA GLY A 133 -8.50 -16.57 -6.29
C GLY A 133 -8.33 -17.01 -7.75
N ILE A 134 -9.10 -18.01 -8.15
CA ILE A 134 -9.14 -18.48 -9.53
C ILE A 134 -10.38 -17.87 -10.17
N GLU A 135 -10.20 -17.16 -11.29
CA GLU A 135 -11.33 -16.61 -12.03
C GLU A 135 -12.28 -17.72 -12.50
N HIS A 136 -13.60 -17.48 -12.42
CA HIS A 136 -14.62 -18.45 -12.87
C HIS A 136 -14.41 -18.91 -14.32
N LYS A 137 -13.85 -18.06 -15.18
CA LYS A 137 -13.66 -18.35 -16.61
C LYS A 137 -12.49 -19.31 -16.89
N THR A 138 -11.55 -19.45 -15.96
CA THR A 138 -10.42 -20.40 -16.08
C THR A 138 -10.75 -21.78 -15.52
N PHE A 139 -11.89 -21.96 -14.85
CA PHE A 139 -12.36 -23.28 -14.44
C PHE A 139 -12.79 -24.12 -15.65
N LYS A 140 -11.93 -25.05 -16.05
CA LYS A 140 -12.33 -26.20 -16.86
C LYS A 140 -12.60 -27.37 -15.92
N CYS A 141 -13.87 -27.52 -15.54
CA CYS A 141 -14.33 -28.74 -14.88
C CYS A 141 -14.09 -29.95 -15.81
N GLY A 142 -13.59 -31.06 -15.26
CA GLY A 142 -13.55 -32.33 -15.98
C GLY A 142 -14.98 -32.78 -16.35
N VAL A 143 -15.11 -33.64 -17.35
CA VAL A 143 -16.38 -34.02 -18.02
C VAL A 143 -17.50 -34.46 -17.03
N ASN A 144 -17.14 -34.88 -15.81
CA ASN A 144 -18.07 -35.36 -14.78
C ASN A 144 -18.17 -34.48 -13.52
N SER A 145 -17.53 -33.31 -13.49
CA SER A 145 -17.56 -32.40 -12.33
C SER A 145 -18.53 -31.24 -12.55
N LYS A 146 -19.31 -30.89 -11.52
CA LYS A 146 -20.27 -29.77 -11.55
C LYS A 146 -19.76 -28.64 -10.66
N LEU A 147 -19.86 -27.40 -11.14
CA LEU A 147 -19.64 -26.23 -10.28
C LEU A 147 -20.71 -26.21 -9.17
N HIS A 148 -20.27 -26.15 -7.92
CA HIS A 148 -21.17 -26.05 -6.78
C HIS A 148 -21.86 -24.67 -6.77
N PRO A 149 -23.21 -24.59 -6.68
CA PRO A 149 -23.97 -23.35 -6.91
C PRO A 149 -24.00 -22.38 -5.70
N ALA A 150 -22.98 -22.37 -4.84
CA ALA A 150 -23.01 -21.53 -3.64
C ALA A 150 -22.48 -20.12 -3.93
N GLY A 151 -23.39 -19.16 -4.06
CA GLY A 151 -23.12 -17.74 -4.26
C GLY A 151 -22.21 -17.16 -3.18
N TRP A 152 -20.93 -17.02 -3.52
CA TRP A 152 -19.85 -16.49 -2.68
C TRP A 152 -19.29 -17.51 -1.67
N LYS A 153 -18.44 -18.43 -2.15
CA LYS A 153 -17.42 -19.07 -1.30
C LYS A 153 -16.08 -19.16 -2.02
N TRP A 154 -15.04 -18.80 -1.29
CA TRP A 154 -13.62 -18.73 -1.65
C TRP A 154 -12.96 -20.04 -2.11
N ASN A 155 -13.72 -21.06 -2.50
CA ASN A 155 -13.21 -22.35 -2.94
C ASN A 155 -14.19 -22.98 -3.94
N ASN A 156 -14.07 -22.60 -5.22
CA ASN A 156 -14.65 -23.38 -6.31
C ASN A 156 -13.81 -24.63 -6.54
N ILE A 157 -13.82 -25.57 -5.59
CA ILE A 157 -13.14 -26.85 -5.78
C ILE A 157 -14.08 -27.69 -6.66
N CYS A 158 -13.59 -28.15 -7.81
CA CYS A 158 -14.27 -29.17 -8.59
C CYS A 158 -14.39 -30.44 -7.73
N VAL A 159 -15.62 -30.90 -7.48
CA VAL A 159 -15.91 -32.19 -6.82
C VAL A 159 -16.57 -33.11 -7.82
#